data_AF-A0A9D0DHX5-F1
#
_entry.id   AF-A0A9D0DHX5-F1
#
_cell.length_a   1.000
_cell.length_b   1.000
_cell.length_c   1.000
_cell.angle_alpha   90.00
_cell.angle_beta   90.00
_cell.angle_gamma   90.00
#
_symmetry.space_group_name_H-M   'P 1'
#
loop_
_entity.id
_entity.type
_entity.pdbx_description
1 polymer ?
#
loop_
_entity_poly.entity_id
_entity_poly.type
_entity_poly.pdbx_seq_one_letter_code
_entity_poly.pdbx_strand_id
1 'polypeptide(L)'
;QGLREMYRVLRPGGKLLILEFSRPTNPIVKPVYSLYLNKILPLVAGMVSGDKEAYEYLASSIAAFYEPEELLAMMRGAGFTRVERKPLSFGIVSIYIGCR
;
A
#
# COMPACT_ATOMS: atom_id res chain seq x y z
N GLN A 1 -3.43 0.14 -15.53
CA GLN A 1 -3.52 -1.08 -16.36
C GLN A 1 -3.78 -2.32 -15.50
N GLY A 2 -2.97 -2.60 -14.48
CA GLY A 2 -3.12 -3.79 -13.60
C GLY A 2 -4.51 -4.01 -13.01
N LEU A 3 -5.15 -2.99 -12.40
CA LEU A 3 -6.49 -3.15 -11.82
C LEU A 3 -7.57 -3.57 -12.85
N ARG A 4 -7.49 -3.08 -14.09
CA ARG A 4 -8.45 -3.45 -15.15
C ARG A 4 -8.25 -4.90 -15.58
N GLU A 5 -7.00 -5.36 -15.63
CA GLU A 5 -6.70 -6.77 -15.92
C GLU A 5 -7.17 -7.69 -14.79
N MET A 6 -6.95 -7.31 -13.52
CA MET A 6 -7.49 -8.03 -12.36
C MET A 6 -9.02 -8.11 -12.42
N TYR A 7 -9.70 -7.02 -12.79
CA TYR A 7 -11.15 -7.02 -12.98
C TYR A 7 -11.58 -7.96 -14.12
N ARG A 8 -10.91 -7.89 -15.27
CA ARG A 8 -11.25 -8.67 -16.47
C ARG A 8 -11.20 -10.19 -16.22
N VAL A 9 -10.28 -10.67 -15.40
CA VAL A 9 -10.09 -12.10 -15.13
C VAL A 9 -10.97 -12.66 -14.01
N LEU A 10 -11.56 -11.81 -13.17
CA LEU A 10 -12.48 -12.27 -12.12
C LEU A 10 -13.81 -12.75 -12.73
N ARG A 11 -14.42 -13.81 -12.19
CA ARG A 11 -15.82 -14.14 -12.53
C ARG A 11 -16.78 -13.05 -12.00
N PRO A 12 -17.99 -12.88 -12.58
CA PRO A 12 -19.02 -12.03 -12.00
C PRO A 12 -19.27 -12.37 -10.52
N GLY A 13 -19.34 -11.37 -9.65
CA GLY A 13 -19.44 -11.55 -8.19
C GLY A 13 -18.13 -11.97 -7.51
N GLY A 14 -17.04 -12.12 -8.25
CA GLY A 14 -15.70 -12.39 -7.71
C GLY A 14 -15.15 -11.20 -6.92
N LYS A 15 -14.30 -11.48 -5.93
CA LYS A 15 -13.68 -10.46 -5.07
C LYS A 15 -12.20 -10.34 -5.36
N LEU A 16 -11.72 -9.10 -5.45
CA LEU A 16 -10.31 -8.75 -5.38
C LEU A 16 -9.97 -8.34 -3.96
N LEU A 17 -8.83 -8.84 -3.44
CA LEU A 17 -8.22 -8.38 -2.20
C LEU A 17 -6.76 -8.01 -2.50
N ILE A 18 -6.37 -6.79 -2.16
CA ILE A 18 -4.98 -6.31 -2.27
C ILE A 18 -4.51 -6.00 -0.85
N LEU A 19 -3.46 -6.71 -0.38
CA LEU A 19 -2.74 -6.38 0.84
C LEU A 19 -1.47 -5.63 0.45
N GLU A 20 -1.39 -4.36 0.80
CA GLU A 20 -0.24 -3.55 0.43
C GLU A 20 0.07 -2.50 1.50
N PHE A 21 1.31 -2.04 1.54
CA PHE A 21 1.69 -0.86 2.30
C PHE A 21 0.78 0.31 1.94
N SER A 22 0.51 1.10 2.96
CA SER A 22 -0.41 2.22 2.91
C SER A 22 0.21 3.35 3.71
N ARG A 23 -0.39 4.53 3.59
CA ARG A 23 0.04 5.69 4.36
C ARG A 23 -0.87 5.84 5.58
N PRO A 24 -0.32 5.81 6.80
CA PRO A 24 -1.06 6.15 7.99
C PRO A 24 -1.65 7.56 7.84
N THR A 25 -2.93 7.70 8.10
CA THR A 25 -3.61 9.02 8.12
C THR A 25 -3.64 9.61 9.52
N ASN A 26 -3.36 8.81 10.54
CA ASN A 26 -3.28 9.28 11.92
C ASN A 26 -2.14 10.31 12.06
N PRO A 27 -2.43 11.50 12.63
CA PRO A 27 -1.47 12.62 12.66
C PRO A 27 -0.25 12.37 13.56
N ILE A 28 -0.31 11.38 14.45
CA ILE A 28 0.80 10.98 15.32
C ILE A 28 1.60 9.86 14.67
N VAL A 29 0.91 8.83 14.13
CA VAL A 29 1.58 7.66 13.54
C VAL A 29 2.30 8.03 12.25
N LYS A 30 1.71 8.88 11.41
CA LYS A 30 2.27 9.30 10.11
C LYS A 30 3.70 9.86 10.23
N PRO A 31 3.98 10.89 11.05
CA PRO A 31 5.33 11.44 11.16
C PRO A 31 6.32 10.45 11.79
N VAL A 32 5.91 9.68 12.80
CA VAL A 32 6.78 8.68 13.44
C VAL A 32 7.16 7.57 12.46
N TYR A 33 6.19 7.04 11.72
CA TYR A 33 6.43 6.01 10.71
C TYR A 33 7.29 6.53 9.56
N SER A 34 7.07 7.76 9.11
CA SER A 34 7.90 8.39 8.08
C SER A 34 9.36 8.56 8.53
N LEU A 35 9.59 8.96 9.78
CA LEU A 35 10.94 9.04 10.35
C LEU A 35 11.61 7.66 10.40
N TYR A 36 10.87 6.65 10.85
CA TYR A 36 11.35 5.27 10.88
C TYR A 36 11.77 4.78 9.49
N LEU A 37 10.86 4.88 8.50
CA LEU A 37 11.12 4.40 7.14
C LEU A 37 12.28 5.12 6.46
N ASN A 38 12.35 6.45 6.57
CA ASN A 38 13.30 7.24 5.80
C ASN A 38 14.68 7.36 6.44
N LYS A 39 14.78 7.17 7.77
CA LYS A 39 16.05 7.36 8.49
C LYS A 39 16.50 6.11 9.23
N ILE A 40 15.62 5.48 10.00
CA ILE A 40 16.03 4.38 10.88
C ILE A 40 16.24 3.10 10.07
N LEU A 41 15.28 2.74 9.21
CA LEU A 41 15.31 1.50 8.45
C LEU A 41 16.55 1.39 7.54
N PRO A 42 16.91 2.37 6.70
CA PRO A 42 18.08 2.24 5.82
C PRO A 42 19.40 2.16 6.58
N LEU A 43 19.50 2.86 7.72
CA LEU A 43 20.70 2.84 8.55
C LEU A 43 20.87 1.48 9.24
N VAL A 44 19.83 1.01 9.96
CA VAL A 44 19.90 -0.24 10.70
C VAL A 44 20.01 -1.43 9.76
N ALA A 45 19.21 -1.45 8.70
CA ALA A 45 19.22 -2.57 7.77
C ALA A 45 20.53 -2.61 6.96
N GLY A 46 21.03 -1.46 6.48
CA GLY A 46 22.33 -1.40 5.81
C GLY A 46 23.49 -1.87 6.70
N MET A 47 23.45 -1.60 8.00
CA MET A 47 24.46 -2.09 8.95
C MET A 47 24.38 -3.60 9.22
N VAL A 48 23.18 -4.20 9.20
CA VAL A 48 22.97 -5.62 9.53
C VAL A 48 23.10 -6.52 8.29
N SER A 49 22.51 -6.13 7.16
CA SER A 49 22.48 -6.94 5.93
C SER A 49 23.63 -6.65 4.97
N GLY A 50 24.30 -5.50 5.11
CA GLY A 50 25.29 -5.00 4.14
C GLY A 50 24.68 -4.46 2.83
N ASP A 51 23.35 -4.55 2.67
CA ASP A 51 22.64 -4.13 1.45
C ASP A 51 21.72 -2.96 1.78
N LYS A 52 22.30 -1.76 1.82
CA LYS A 52 21.56 -0.53 2.10
C LYS A 52 20.58 -0.16 0.98
N GLU A 53 20.95 -0.44 -0.27
CA GLU A 53 20.22 -0.03 -1.47
C GLU A 53 18.85 -0.72 -1.55
N ALA A 54 18.76 -2.01 -1.19
CA ALA A 54 17.49 -2.72 -1.13
C ALA A 54 16.47 -2.10 -0.16
N TYR A 55 16.93 -1.57 0.99
CA TYR A 55 16.04 -0.94 1.97
C TYR A 55 15.71 0.51 1.64
N GLU A 56 16.60 1.22 0.94
CA GLU A 56 16.28 2.51 0.32
C GLU A 56 15.23 2.34 -0.79
N TYR A 57 15.33 1.27 -1.58
CA TYR A 57 14.31 0.89 -2.55
C TYR A 57 12.98 0.55 -1.87
N LEU A 58 13.00 -0.20 -0.77
CA LEU A 58 11.79 -0.49 0.01
C LEU A 58 11.14 0.81 0.53
N ALA A 59 11.91 1.69 1.17
CA ALA A 59 11.39 2.95 1.68
C ALA A 59 10.84 3.85 0.56
N SER A 60 11.56 3.96 -0.55
CA SER A 60 11.15 4.79 -1.70
C SER A 60 9.96 4.21 -2.44
N SER A 61 9.83 2.90 -2.58
CA SER A 61 8.65 2.26 -3.21
C SER A 61 7.39 2.43 -2.35
N ILE A 62 7.49 2.28 -1.02
CA ILE A 62 6.38 2.60 -0.10
C ILE A 62 5.99 4.08 -0.22
N ALA A 63 6.98 4.97 -0.29
CA ALA A 63 6.76 6.40 -0.44
C ALA A 63 6.25 6.78 -1.85
N ALA A 64 6.50 6.02 -2.90
CA ALA A 64 5.98 6.29 -4.24
C ALA A 64 4.58 5.71 -4.47
N PHE A 65 4.12 4.81 -3.59
CA PHE A 65 2.81 4.19 -3.72
C PHE A 65 1.67 5.18 -3.47
N TYR A 66 0.51 4.87 -4.06
CA TYR A 66 -0.69 5.70 -4.04
C TYR A 66 -1.20 5.94 -2.62
N GLU A 67 -1.76 7.13 -2.37
CA GLU A 67 -2.54 7.36 -1.16
C GLU A 67 -3.77 6.44 -1.14
N PRO A 68 -4.29 6.08 0.05
CA PRO A 68 -5.33 5.06 0.14
C PRO A 68 -6.60 5.42 -0.64
N GLU A 69 -7.00 6.69 -0.61
CA GLU A 69 -8.17 7.18 -1.35
C GLU A 69 -7.95 7.20 -2.87
N GLU A 70 -6.72 7.45 -3.31
CA GLU A 70 -6.37 7.40 -4.73
C GLU A 70 -6.49 5.97 -5.25
N LEU A 71 -5.99 4.98 -4.51
CA LEU A 71 -6.12 3.57 -4.90
C LEU A 71 -7.59 3.13 -4.92
N LEU A 72 -8.39 3.54 -3.94
CA LEU A 72 -9.84 3.27 -3.93
C LEU A 72 -10.54 3.89 -5.15
N ALA A 73 -10.20 5.12 -5.51
CA ALA A 73 -10.72 5.78 -6.71
C ALA A 73 -10.30 5.05 -7.99
N MET A 74 -9.03 4.61 -8.09
CA MET A 74 -8.54 3.83 -9.22
C MET A 74 -9.25 2.47 -9.34
N MET A 75 -9.55 1.80 -8.22
CA MET A 75 -10.33 0.56 -8.22
C MET A 75 -11.75 0.79 -8.74
N ARG A 76 -12.44 1.84 -8.27
CA ARG A 76 -13.77 2.22 -8.78
C ARG A 76 -13.71 2.52 -10.27
N GLY A 77 -12.71 3.29 -10.72
CA GLY A 77 -12.49 3.61 -12.13
C GLY A 77 -12.14 2.39 -13.01
N ALA A 78 -11.67 1.29 -12.42
CA ALA A 78 -11.44 0.02 -13.12
C ALA A 78 -12.70 -0.85 -13.26
N GLY A 79 -13.81 -0.47 -12.59
CA GLY A 79 -15.09 -1.17 -12.64
C GLY A 79 -15.47 -1.90 -11.35
N PHE A 80 -14.60 -1.94 -10.33
CA PHE A 80 -14.93 -2.60 -9.07
C PHE A 80 -16.05 -1.88 -8.32
N THR A 81 -16.97 -2.68 -7.77
CA THR A 81 -18.04 -2.23 -6.88
C THR A 81 -17.75 -2.65 -5.43
N ARG A 82 -18.52 -2.10 -4.47
CA ARG A 82 -18.35 -2.39 -3.03
C ARG A 82 -16.89 -2.23 -2.58
N VAL A 83 -16.24 -1.17 -3.08
CA VAL A 83 -14.83 -0.91 -2.82
C VAL A 83 -14.66 -0.43 -1.38
N GLU A 84 -13.91 -1.19 -0.58
CA GLU A 84 -13.64 -0.88 0.83
C GLU A 84 -12.14 -0.98 1.15
N ARG A 85 -11.71 -0.23 2.16
CA ARG A 85 -10.38 -0.30 2.75
C ARG A 85 -10.49 -0.77 4.20
N LYS A 86 -9.60 -1.67 4.60
CA LYS A 86 -9.41 -2.09 6.00
C LYS A 86 -7.97 -1.78 6.42
N PRO A 87 -7.74 -0.68 7.15
CA PRO A 87 -6.41 -0.33 7.63
C PRO A 87 -5.95 -1.31 8.73
N LEU A 88 -4.70 -1.72 8.66
CA LEU A 88 -4.01 -2.55 9.65
C LEU A 88 -2.85 -1.76 10.26
N SER A 89 -2.51 -2.04 11.52
CA SER A 89 -1.40 -1.37 12.21
C SER A 89 -1.44 0.15 12.05
N PHE A 90 -2.58 0.75 12.38
CA PHE A 90 -2.84 2.19 12.26
C PHE A 90 -2.72 2.77 10.83
N GLY A 91 -2.84 1.91 9.81
CA GLY A 91 -2.82 2.31 8.41
C GLY A 91 -1.44 2.24 7.76
N ILE A 92 -0.45 1.61 8.40
CA ILE A 92 0.85 1.28 7.77
C ILE A 92 0.65 0.28 6.62
N VAL A 93 -0.27 -0.67 6.80
CA VAL A 93 -0.69 -1.62 5.78
C VAL A 93 -2.20 -1.49 5.63
N SER A 94 -2.74 -1.79 4.46
CA SER A 94 -4.19 -1.84 4.26
C SER A 94 -4.58 -3.00 3.35
N ILE A 95 -5.75 -3.57 3.64
CA ILE A 95 -6.44 -4.47 2.72
C ILE A 95 -7.44 -3.63 1.92
N TYR A 96 -7.32 -3.62 0.61
CA TYR A 96 -8.28 -3.02 -0.30
C TYR A 96 -9.10 -4.13 -0.95
N ILE A 97 -10.42 -3.97 -0.94
CA ILE A 97 -11.36 -5.01 -1.38
C ILE A 97 -12.27 -4.41 -2.44
N GLY A 98 -12.59 -5.18 -3.47
CA GLY A 98 -13.56 -4.81 -4.51
C GLY A 98 -14.24 -6.02 -5.11
N CYS A 99 -15.46 -5.85 -5.61
CA CYS A 99 -16.24 -6.91 -6.28
C CYS A 99 -16.37 -6.61 -7.77
N ARG A 100 -16.31 -7.65 -8.62
CA ARG A 100 -16.72 -7.57 -10.03
C ARG A 100 -18.23 -7.63 -10.16
#